data_AF-A0ABD5FKE6-F1
#
_entry.id   AF-A0ABD5FKE6-F1
#
_cell.length_a   1.000
_cell.length_b   1.000
_cell.length_c   1.000
_cell.angle_alpha   90.00
_cell.angle_beta   90.00
_cell.angle_gamma   90.00
#
_symmetry.space_group_name_H-M   'P 1'
#
loop_
_entity.id
_entity.type
_entity.pdbx_description
1 polymer ?
#
loop_
_entity_poly.entity_id
_entity_poly.type
_entity_poly.pdbx_seq_one_letter_code
_entity_poly.pdbx_strand_id
1 'polypeptide(L)'
;MKITVDLNSVVPIAVIDAVNEMMYPLRVIELSDDPNEFLKQLRIYINEYSDEFSEILKQQFMVRVTERVAFDLKTQGISIVPKEDS
;
A
#
# COMPACT_ATOMS: atom_id res chain seq x y z
N MET A 1 -24.27 -19.01 2.63
CA MET A 1 -24.01 -17.73 3.33
C MET A 1 -23.33 -16.78 2.35
N LYS A 2 -23.54 -15.47 2.47
CA LYS A 2 -22.89 -14.43 1.64
C LYS A 2 -22.42 -13.31 2.55
N ILE A 3 -21.28 -12.70 2.24
CA ILE A 3 -20.79 -11.48 2.89
C ILE A 3 -20.56 -10.40 1.84
N THR A 4 -20.74 -9.14 2.23
CA THR A 4 -20.42 -8.00 1.40
C THR A 4 -19.04 -7.50 1.79
N VAL A 5 -18.16 -7.28 0.81
CA VAL A 5 -16.84 -6.68 1.03
C VAL A 5 -16.83 -5.30 0.40
N ASP A 6 -16.84 -4.26 1.24
CA ASP A 6 -16.78 -2.87 0.80
C ASP A 6 -15.33 -2.36 0.80
N LEU A 7 -14.68 -2.54 -0.34
CA LEU A 7 -13.30 -2.08 -0.54
C LEU A 7 -13.18 -0.55 -0.48
N ASN A 8 -14.21 0.21 -0.88
CA ASN A 8 -14.16 1.67 -0.89
C ASN A 8 -14.05 2.25 0.53
N SER A 9 -14.61 1.56 1.53
CA SER A 9 -14.45 1.95 2.93
C SER A 9 -13.01 1.76 3.46
N VAL A 10 -12.19 0.97 2.75
CA VAL A 10 -10.86 0.54 3.20
C VAL A 10 -9.73 1.24 2.45
N VAL A 11 -9.88 1.47 1.14
CA VAL A 11 -8.84 2.06 0.29
C VAL A 11 -8.25 3.36 0.87
N PRO A 12 -9.04 4.35 1.35
CA PRO A 12 -8.47 5.61 1.84
C PRO A 12 -7.54 5.41 3.04
N ILE A 13 -7.88 4.48 3.94
CA ILE A 13 -7.09 4.18 5.13
C ILE A 13 -5.78 3.51 4.71
N ALA A 14 -5.85 2.53 3.81
CA ALA A 14 -4.67 1.84 3.29
C ALA A 14 -3.71 2.80 2.55
N VAL A 15 -4.23 3.80 1.84
CA VAL A 15 -3.41 4.84 1.20
C VAL A 15 -2.72 5.72 2.24
N ILE A 16 -3.44 6.16 3.28
CA ILE A 16 -2.86 6.97 4.36
C ILE A 16 -1.76 6.19 5.08
N ASP A 17 -2.02 4.92 5.41
CA ASP A 17 -1.04 4.06 6.06
C ASP A 17 0.19 3.85 5.17
N ALA A 18 -0.01 3.60 3.88
CA ALA A 18 1.09 3.46 2.93
C ALA A 18 1.94 4.72 2.90
N VAL A 19 1.33 5.91 2.76
CA VAL A 19 2.08 7.17 2.77
C VAL A 19 2.82 7.41 4.09
N ASN A 20 2.25 7.03 5.23
CA ASN A 20 2.90 7.18 6.53
C ASN A 20 4.08 6.23 6.77
N GLU A 21 4.03 5.03 6.18
CA GLU A 21 5.11 4.05 6.25
C GLU A 21 6.30 4.44 5.35
N MET A 22 6.01 5.23 4.31
CA MET A 22 7.03 5.71 3.39
C MET A 22 7.90 6.80 4.01
N MET A 23 9.18 6.49 4.16
CA MET A 23 10.21 7.47 4.50
C MET A 23 11.07 7.75 3.28
N TYR A 24 10.67 8.74 2.47
CA TYR A 24 11.48 9.15 1.32
C TYR A 24 12.48 10.25 1.68
N PRO A 25 13.79 9.95 1.69
CA PRO A 25 14.79 10.98 1.85
C PRO A 25 14.77 11.93 0.66
N LEU A 26 15.14 13.19 0.91
CA LEU A 26 15.42 14.15 -0.16
C LEU A 26 16.51 13.58 -1.09
N ARG A 27 16.27 13.65 -2.39
CA ARG A 27 17.23 13.24 -3.42
C ARG A 27 17.81 14.46 -4.11
N VAL A 28 19.09 14.38 -4.43
CA VAL A 28 19.80 15.41 -5.21
C VAL A 28 19.92 14.90 -6.63
N ILE A 29 19.52 15.72 -7.60
CA ILE A 29 19.76 15.48 -9.03
C ILE A 29 20.92 16.36 -9.46
N GLU A 30 21.96 15.75 -10.02
CA GLU A 30 23.07 16.49 -10.60
C GLU A 30 22.68 16.98 -12.00
N LEU A 31 22.84 18.29 -12.22
CA LEU A 31 22.60 18.90 -13.52
C LEU A 31 23.84 18.74 -14.39
N SER A 32 23.63 18.33 -15.64
CA SER A 32 24.65 18.30 -16.69
C SER A 32 24.28 19.25 -17.82
N ASP A 33 25.19 19.44 -18.78
CA ASP A 33 24.91 20.21 -19.99
C ASP A 33 23.89 19.53 -20.92
N ASP A 34 23.57 18.24 -20.69
CA ASP A 34 22.53 17.50 -21.41
C ASP A 34 21.21 17.47 -20.60
N PRO A 35 20.17 18.20 -21.02
CA PRO A 35 18.88 18.21 -20.32
C PRO A 35 18.19 16.84 -20.31
N ASN A 36 18.55 15.92 -21.20
CA ASN A 36 17.99 14.57 -21.19
C ASN A 36 18.46 13.75 -20.00
N GLU A 37 19.67 14.00 -19.49
CA GLU A 37 20.18 13.27 -18.32
C GLU A 37 19.42 13.66 -17.06
N PHE A 38 19.02 14.93 -16.93
CA PHE A 38 18.11 15.38 -15.86
C PHE A 38 16.78 14.61 -15.93
N LEU A 39 16.13 14.57 -17.11
CA LEU A 39 14.85 13.89 -17.28
C LEU A 39 14.95 12.39 -16.97
N LYS A 40 16.06 11.76 -17.35
CA LYS A 40 16.34 10.35 -17.08
C LYS A 40 16.50 10.09 -15.58
N GLN A 41 17.30 10.90 -14.87
CA GLN A 41 17.46 10.80 -13.41
C GLN A 41 16.11 10.99 -12.69
N LEU A 42 15.36 12.04 -13.06
CA LEU A 42 14.04 12.31 -12.49
C LEU A 42 13.07 11.13 -12.71
N ARG A 43 13.06 10.56 -13.91
CA ARG A 43 12.22 9.41 -14.24
C ARG A 43 12.56 8.19 -13.37
N ILE A 44 13.84 7.91 -13.15
CA ILE A 44 14.28 6.81 -12.28
C ILE A 44 13.70 7.00 -10.88
N TYR A 45 13.80 8.20 -10.32
CA TYR A 45 13.30 8.48 -8.97
C TYR A 45 11.78 8.37 -8.86
N ILE A 46 11.04 8.86 -9.86
CA ILE A 46 9.58 8.72 -9.90
C ILE A 46 9.17 7.25 -9.97
N ASN A 47 9.88 6.45 -10.77
CA ASN A 47 9.57 5.02 -10.91
C ASN A 47 9.86 4.28 -9.61
N GLU A 48 11.03 4.48 -8.99
CA GLU A 48 11.38 3.86 -7.71
C GLU A 48 10.34 4.20 -6.62
N TYR A 49 9.94 5.47 -6.53
CA TYR A 49 8.87 5.89 -5.63
C TYR A 49 7.55 5.16 -5.92
N SER A 50 7.16 5.08 -7.20
CA SER A 50 5.88 4.51 -7.60
C SER A 50 5.80 3.00 -7.36
N ASP A 51 6.91 2.30 -7.59
CA ASP A 51 7.01 0.86 -7.39
C ASP A 51 6.87 0.52 -5.90
N GLU A 52 7.64 1.18 -5.04
CA GLU A 52 7.58 0.98 -3.59
C GLU A 52 6.22 1.42 -3.00
N PHE A 53 5.63 2.52 -3.48
CA PHE A 53 4.27 2.93 -3.08
C PHE A 53 3.26 1.84 -3.41
N SER A 54 3.35 1.26 -4.60
CA SER A 54 2.43 0.22 -5.05
C SER A 54 2.56 -1.05 -4.20
N GLU A 55 3.78 -1.43 -3.83
CA GLU A 55 4.04 -2.58 -2.96
C GLU A 55 3.51 -2.37 -1.55
N ILE A 56 3.80 -1.23 -0.92
CA ILE A 56 3.33 -0.90 0.43
C ILE A 56 1.81 -0.76 0.44
N LEU A 57 1.22 -0.06 -0.53
CA LEU A 57 -0.22 0.08 -0.65
C LEU A 57 -0.90 -1.29 -0.75
N LYS A 58 -0.33 -2.22 -1.54
CA LYS A 58 -0.86 -3.58 -1.63
C LYS A 58 -0.82 -4.29 -0.28
N GLN A 59 0.26 -4.18 0.48
CA GLN A 59 0.39 -4.78 1.82
C GLN A 59 -0.63 -4.19 2.80
N GLN A 60 -0.69 -2.87 2.91
CA GLN A 60 -1.63 -2.17 3.79
C GLN A 60 -3.08 -2.47 3.40
N PHE A 61 -3.39 -2.50 2.11
CA PHE A 61 -4.73 -2.84 1.64
C PHE A 61 -5.14 -4.26 2.03
N MET A 62 -4.25 -5.25 1.89
CA MET A 62 -4.53 -6.63 2.33
C MET A 62 -4.80 -6.70 3.83
N VAL A 63 -3.98 -6.03 4.66
CA VAL A 63 -4.16 -5.97 6.11
C VAL A 63 -5.54 -5.39 6.45
N ARG A 64 -5.84 -4.19 5.93
CA ARG A 64 -7.08 -3.48 6.27
C ARG A 64 -8.34 -4.19 5.78
N VAL A 65 -8.31 -4.80 4.59
CA VAL A 65 -9.44 -5.60 4.10
C VAL A 65 -9.65 -6.82 4.98
N THR A 66 -8.58 -7.50 5.39
CA THR A 66 -8.66 -8.68 6.25
C THR A 66 -9.21 -8.33 7.63
N GLU A 67 -8.72 -7.24 8.24
CA GLU A 67 -9.24 -6.71 9.51
C GLU A 67 -10.74 -6.40 9.41
N ARG A 68 -11.15 -5.74 8.32
CA ARG A 68 -12.56 -5.38 8.11
C ARG A 68 -13.45 -6.60 7.96
N VAL A 69 -13.05 -7.56 7.13
CA VAL A 69 -13.80 -8.80 6.91
C VAL A 69 -13.88 -9.63 8.19
N ALA A 70 -12.79 -9.71 8.97
CA ALA A 70 -12.79 -10.41 10.25
C ALA A 70 -13.76 -9.76 11.24
N PHE A 71 -13.83 -8.44 11.30
CA PHE A 71 -14.81 -7.71 12.09
C PHE A 71 -16.24 -8.03 11.63
N ASP A 72 -16.53 -7.93 10.34
CA ASP A 72 -17.86 -8.18 9.79
C ASP A 72 -18.32 -9.63 10.04
N LEU A 73 -17.44 -10.63 9.92
CA LEU A 73 -17.73 -12.02 10.25
C LEU A 73 -18.05 -12.22 11.74
N LYS A 74 -17.29 -11.57 12.63
CA LYS A 74 -17.54 -11.64 14.08
C LYS A 74 -18.91 -11.08 14.43
N THR A 75 -19.36 -10.01 13.77
CA THR A 75 -20.73 -9.47 13.97
C THR A 75 -21.83 -10.43 13.54
N GLN A 76 -21.51 -11.38 12.66
CA GLN A 76 -22.41 -12.46 12.23
C GLN A 76 -22.26 -13.75 13.07
N GLY A 77 -21.51 -13.70 14.16
CA GLY A 77 -21.27 -14.85 15.05
C GLY A 77 -20.24 -15.84 14.51
N ILE A 78 -19.41 -15.44 13.54
CA ILE A 78 -18.40 -16.29 12.91
C ILE A 78 -17.02 -15.82 13.33
N SER A 79 -16.28 -16.70 13.99
CA SER A 79 -14.90 -16.45 14.40
C SER A 79 -13.93 -17.14 13.45
N ILE A 80 -12.97 -16.38 12.90
CA ILE A 80 -11.82 -16.95 12.19
C ILE A 80 -10.84 -17.46 13.24
N VAL A 81 -10.59 -18.77 13.26
CA VAL A 81 -9.57 -19.39 14.12
C VAL A 81 -8.34 -19.65 13.25
N PRO A 82 -7.18 -19.03 13.53
CA PRO A 82 -5.94 -19.38 12.87
C PRO A 82 -5.68 -20.87 13.07
N LYS A 83 -5.42 -21.60 12.00
CA LYS A 83 -4.79 -22.92 12.15
C LYS A 83 -3.32 -22.66 12.37
N GLU A 84 -2.78 -23.19 13.47
CA GLU A 84 -1.34 -23.31 13.61
C GLU A 84 -0.88 -24.29 12.52
N ASP A 85 -0.13 -23.79 11.54
CA ASP A 85 0.59 -24.67 10.63
C ASP A 85 1.65 -25.41 11.47
N SER A 86 1.51 -26.74 11.53
CA SER A 86 2.47 -27.65 12.19
C SER A 86 3.75 -27.80 11.39
#